data_AF-A0A2W7AM16-F1
#
_entry.id   AF-A0A2W7AM16-F1
#
_cell.length_a   1.000
_cell.length_b   1.000
_cell.length_c   1.000
_cell.angle_alpha   90.00
_cell.angle_beta   90.00
_cell.angle_gamma   90.00
#
_symmetry.space_group_name_H-M   'P 1'
#
loop_
_entity.id
_entity.type
_entity.pdbx_description
1 polymer ?
#
loop_
_entity_poly.entity_id
_entity_poly.type
_entity_poly.pdbx_seq_one_letter_code
_entity_poly.pdbx_strand_id
1 'polypeptide(L)'
;MPPNPFLGVWQRHSIQFDQGPIDTSQAVLWMQAETHFADVRSAPFAGRLTPERYRAMDWRSRFAADLLGFAGTFSWSEQPPTCTWHHRLALTPRQRPDTSRYQWLDADNFLEQGTCDDDEGNDHGFVEHWHRRHPGPVQVWRLDRSEHQGQALRAGGWAVLVHQWRDPPTADLLADGEIFGAFSATAWQHREGTWRALFGTEASLGTPPQWTPLDLDAPAGVWQLEQSASPNLSQSLTKY
;
A
#
# COMPACT_ATOMS: atom_id res chain seq x y z
N MET A 1 -16.96 12.23 14.11
CA MET A 1 -16.08 11.05 14.26
C MET A 1 -14.78 11.52 14.87
N PRO A 2 -14.12 10.72 15.73
CA PRO A 2 -12.76 11.01 16.16
C PRO A 2 -11.83 11.17 14.95
N PRO A 3 -10.76 11.98 15.06
CA PRO A 3 -9.78 12.13 13.99
C PRO A 3 -9.10 10.78 13.72
N ASN A 4 -8.85 10.45 12.45
CA ASN A 4 -8.19 9.21 12.08
C ASN A 4 -6.79 9.14 12.72
N PRO A 5 -6.52 8.21 13.67
CA PRO A 5 -5.24 8.15 14.36
C PRO A 5 -4.13 7.57 13.46
N PHE A 6 -4.49 6.98 12.32
CA PHE A 6 -3.57 6.36 11.38
C PHE A 6 -3.00 7.35 10.36
N LEU A 7 -3.37 8.64 10.38
CA LEU A 7 -2.86 9.61 9.40
C LEU A 7 -1.33 9.66 9.34
N GLY A 8 -0.76 9.55 8.14
CA GLY A 8 0.68 9.75 7.96
C GLY A 8 1.37 8.66 7.15
N VAL A 9 2.67 8.50 7.44
CA VAL A 9 3.57 7.55 6.81
C VAL A 9 4.04 6.57 7.87
N TRP A 10 3.90 5.29 7.58
CA TRP A 10 4.18 4.18 8.47
C TRP A 10 5.16 3.22 7.82
N GLN A 11 6.06 2.67 8.62
CA GLN A 11 6.97 1.63 8.21
C GLN A 11 6.72 0.40 9.06
N ARG A 12 6.58 -0.77 8.43
CA ARG A 12 6.51 -2.03 9.16
C ARG A 12 7.90 -2.37 9.71
N HIS A 13 7.97 -2.64 11.00
CA HIS A 13 9.19 -3.10 11.67
C HIS A 13 9.31 -4.62 11.62
N SER A 14 8.20 -5.34 11.78
CA SER A 14 8.20 -6.80 11.76
C SER A 14 6.83 -7.39 11.43
N ILE A 15 6.83 -8.65 11.03
CA ILE A 15 5.64 -9.51 10.96
C ILE A 15 5.93 -10.85 11.63
N GLN A 16 4.95 -11.42 12.35
CA GLN A 16 5.03 -12.75 12.95
C GLN A 16 3.78 -13.55 12.55
N PHE A 17 3.97 -14.78 12.06
CA PHE A 17 2.87 -15.71 11.75
C PHE A 17 2.81 -16.83 12.77
N ASP A 18 1.62 -17.21 13.24
CA ASP A 18 1.34 -18.39 14.06
C ASP A 18 2.28 -18.58 15.25
N GLN A 19 2.68 -17.49 15.91
CA GLN A 19 3.66 -17.48 17.01
C GLN A 19 5.06 -18.01 16.62
N GLY A 20 5.33 -18.15 15.32
CA GLY A 20 6.63 -18.51 14.77
C GLY A 20 7.68 -17.40 14.88
N PRO A 21 8.79 -17.50 14.13
CA PRO A 21 9.83 -16.48 14.15
C PRO A 21 9.31 -15.11 13.69
N ILE A 22 9.84 -14.05 14.31
CA ILE A 22 9.63 -12.67 13.88
C ILE A 22 10.45 -12.43 12.60
N ASP A 23 9.80 -11.95 11.55
CA ASP A 23 10.41 -11.62 10.27
C ASP A 23 10.52 -10.09 10.11
N THR A 24 11.73 -9.62 9.82
CA THR A 24 12.07 -8.21 9.57
C THR A 24 12.71 -8.00 8.20
N SER A 25 12.68 -9.02 7.33
CA SER A 25 13.43 -9.04 6.07
C SER A 25 12.81 -8.15 5.00
N GLN A 26 11.48 -8.02 4.99
CA GLN A 26 10.75 -7.25 4.00
C GLN A 26 10.46 -5.83 4.53
N ALA A 27 11.02 -4.84 3.83
CA ALA A 27 10.66 -3.44 4.01
C ALA A 27 9.25 -3.18 3.47
N VAL A 28 8.45 -2.42 4.23
CA VAL A 28 7.08 -2.03 3.88
C VAL A 28 6.86 -0.57 4.25
N LEU A 29 6.21 0.18 3.37
CA LEU A 29 5.79 1.55 3.59
C LEU A 29 4.27 1.65 3.36
N TRP A 30 3.55 2.06 4.39
CA TRP A 30 2.13 2.35 4.34
C TRP A 30 1.90 3.86 4.49
N MET A 31 1.11 4.45 3.60
CA MET A 31 0.67 5.84 3.70
C MET A 31 -0.84 5.89 3.87
N GLN A 32 -1.30 6.73 4.79
CA GLN A 32 -2.70 6.83 5.16
C GLN A 32 -3.13 8.30 5.18
N ALA A 33 -4.06 8.64 4.28
CA ALA A 33 -4.83 9.87 4.30
C ALA A 33 -6.12 9.67 5.13
N GLU A 34 -7.08 10.59 5.04
CA GLU A 34 -8.29 10.48 5.88
C GLU A 34 -9.08 9.20 5.56
N THR A 35 -9.33 8.95 4.28
CA THR A 35 -10.13 7.82 3.79
C THR A 35 -9.43 6.97 2.76
N HIS A 36 -8.20 7.33 2.36
CA HIS A 36 -7.42 6.64 1.33
C HIS A 36 -6.11 6.15 1.89
N PHE A 37 -5.59 5.08 1.29
CA PHE A 37 -4.31 4.52 1.70
C PHE A 37 -3.55 3.92 0.52
N ALA A 38 -2.25 3.73 0.69
CA ALA A 38 -1.47 2.84 -0.16
C ALA A 38 -0.36 2.16 0.64
N ASP A 39 -0.11 0.90 0.34
CA ASP A 39 0.93 0.06 0.92
C ASP A 39 1.84 -0.42 -0.22
N VAL A 40 3.15 -0.37 0.01
CA VAL A 40 4.16 -0.93 -0.89
C VAL A 40 5.12 -1.76 -0.08
N ARG A 41 5.48 -2.93 -0.62
CA ARG A 41 6.42 -3.85 -0.01
C ARG A 41 7.59 -4.11 -0.95
N SER A 42 8.77 -4.25 -0.38
CA SER A 42 9.92 -4.77 -1.12
C SER A 42 9.63 -6.20 -1.59
N ALA A 43 10.05 -6.52 -2.82
CA ALA A 43 9.89 -7.85 -3.36
C ALA A 43 10.75 -8.86 -2.57
N PRO A 44 10.17 -9.97 -2.06
CA PRO A 44 10.92 -10.99 -1.35
C PRO A 44 11.70 -11.91 -2.31
N PHE A 45 11.71 -11.59 -3.60
CA PHE A 45 12.30 -12.40 -4.65
C PHE A 45 13.00 -11.53 -5.70
N ALA A 46 14.05 -12.08 -6.32
CA ALA A 46 14.77 -11.42 -7.41
C ALA A 46 14.10 -11.66 -8.76
N GLY A 47 14.13 -10.66 -9.65
CA GLY A 47 13.62 -10.75 -11.02
C GLY A 47 12.12 -10.53 -11.17
N ARG A 48 11.62 -10.66 -12.41
CA ARG A 48 10.23 -10.38 -12.76
C ARG A 48 9.27 -11.38 -12.12
N LEU A 49 8.11 -10.90 -11.67
CA LEU A 49 6.97 -11.75 -11.34
C LEU A 49 6.20 -12.03 -12.63
N THR A 50 6.27 -13.28 -13.10
CA THR A 50 5.48 -13.78 -14.25
C THR A 50 4.35 -14.66 -13.75
N PRO A 51 3.29 -14.88 -14.56
CA PRO A 51 2.19 -15.77 -14.17
C PRO A 51 2.64 -17.21 -13.87
N GLU A 52 3.63 -17.74 -14.59
CA GLU A 52 4.21 -19.08 -14.36
C GLU A 52 4.91 -19.13 -13.02
N ARG A 53 5.68 -18.09 -12.69
CA ARG A 53 6.39 -18.00 -11.42
C ARG A 53 5.40 -17.91 -10.26
N TYR A 54 4.38 -17.08 -10.38
CA TYR A 54 3.34 -16.93 -9.36
C TYR A 54 2.63 -18.27 -9.08
N ARG A 55 2.30 -19.04 -10.13
CA ARG A 55 1.71 -20.39 -9.99
C ARG A 55 2.65 -21.38 -9.30
N ALA A 56 3.96 -21.26 -9.50
CA ALA A 56 4.96 -22.15 -8.92
C ALA A 56 5.36 -21.81 -7.47
N MET A 57 4.91 -20.67 -6.92
CA MET A 57 5.19 -20.27 -5.55
C MET A 57 4.45 -21.16 -4.55
N ASP A 58 4.99 -21.30 -3.33
CA ASP A 58 4.21 -21.78 -2.19
C ASP A 58 3.22 -20.69 -1.72
N TRP A 59 2.26 -21.08 -0.87
CA TRP A 59 1.22 -20.17 -0.38
C TRP A 59 1.80 -18.91 0.27
N ARG A 60 2.90 -19.04 1.03
CA ARG A 60 3.51 -17.92 1.76
C ARG A 60 4.18 -16.93 0.81
N SER A 61 4.85 -17.43 -0.21
CA SER A 61 5.47 -16.62 -1.26
C SER A 61 4.40 -15.95 -2.13
N ARG A 62 3.28 -16.64 -2.42
CA ARG A 62 2.10 -16.04 -3.07
C ARG A 62 1.49 -14.93 -2.23
N PHE A 63 1.25 -15.17 -0.93
CA PHE A 63 0.76 -14.15 -0.02
C PHE A 63 1.66 -12.91 -0.01
N ALA A 64 2.98 -13.10 0.03
CA ALA A 64 3.92 -12.00 -0.03
C ALA A 64 3.93 -11.30 -1.40
N ALA A 65 3.67 -12.03 -2.50
CA ALA A 65 3.55 -11.47 -3.85
C ALA A 65 2.26 -10.64 -4.02
N ASP A 66 1.13 -11.12 -3.49
CA ASP A 66 -0.15 -10.43 -3.53
C ASP A 66 -0.12 -9.08 -2.83
N LEU A 67 0.68 -9.00 -1.76
CA LEU A 67 0.82 -7.80 -0.95
C LEU A 67 1.96 -6.90 -1.40
N LEU A 68 2.58 -7.13 -2.56
CA LEU A 68 3.69 -6.31 -3.04
C LEU A 68 3.35 -4.82 -3.18
N GLY A 69 2.09 -4.54 -3.48
CA GLY A 69 1.54 -3.21 -3.29
C GLY A 69 0.05 -3.20 -3.56
N PHE A 70 -0.63 -2.28 -2.88
CA PHE A 70 -2.06 -2.10 -3.02
C PHE A 70 -2.47 -0.71 -2.55
N ALA A 71 -3.60 -0.24 -3.06
CA ALA A 71 -4.15 1.06 -2.71
C ALA A 71 -5.68 1.03 -2.80
N GLY A 72 -6.32 1.89 -2.02
CA GLY A 72 -7.78 1.97 -2.01
C GLY A 72 -8.28 2.88 -0.91
N THR A 73 -9.42 2.50 -0.31
CA THR A 73 -10.04 3.24 0.77
C THR A 73 -9.93 2.51 2.11
N PHE A 74 -9.92 3.29 3.17
CA PHE A 74 -9.69 2.85 4.54
C PHE A 74 -10.83 3.35 5.44
N SER A 75 -11.23 2.50 6.36
CA SER A 75 -12.10 2.88 7.49
C SER A 75 -11.63 2.20 8.76
N TRP A 76 -12.02 2.75 9.91
CA TRP A 76 -11.64 2.21 11.20
C TRP A 76 -12.74 2.42 12.24
N SER A 77 -12.73 1.59 13.28
CA SER A 77 -13.60 1.70 14.46
C SER A 77 -12.77 1.59 15.74
N GLU A 78 -13.26 2.19 16.81
CA GLU A 78 -12.65 2.16 18.15
C GLU A 78 -13.22 1.01 19.00
N GLN A 79 -14.47 0.62 18.75
CA GLN A 79 -15.22 -0.38 19.51
C GLN A 79 -15.99 -1.33 18.57
N PRO A 80 -15.45 -2.52 18.26
CA PRO A 80 -14.09 -2.97 18.57
C PRO A 80 -13.02 -2.20 17.76
N PRO A 81 -11.74 -2.20 18.20
CA PRO A 81 -10.65 -1.59 17.47
C PRO A 81 -10.36 -2.40 16.20
N THR A 82 -10.87 -1.92 15.06
CA THR A 82 -10.79 -2.60 13.77
C THR A 82 -10.39 -1.62 12.68
N CYS A 83 -9.52 -2.07 11.78
CA CYS A 83 -9.21 -1.42 10.51
C CYS A 83 -9.81 -2.24 9.37
N THR A 84 -10.31 -1.56 8.36
CA THR A 84 -10.91 -2.18 7.17
C THR A 84 -10.34 -1.53 5.92
N TRP A 85 -9.74 -2.32 5.05
CA TRP A 85 -9.14 -1.88 3.79
C TRP A 85 -9.94 -2.39 2.61
N HIS A 86 -10.41 -1.49 1.77
CA HIS A 86 -11.09 -1.82 0.52
C HIS A 86 -10.10 -1.64 -0.63
N HIS A 87 -9.50 -2.73 -1.08
CA HIS A 87 -8.49 -2.70 -2.13
C HIS A 87 -9.15 -2.37 -3.48
N ARG A 88 -8.70 -1.28 -4.09
CA ARG A 88 -9.12 -0.90 -5.45
C ARG A 88 -8.06 -1.24 -6.48
N LEU A 89 -6.80 -1.05 -6.10
CA LEU A 89 -5.62 -1.37 -6.90
C LEU A 89 -4.84 -2.41 -6.11
N ALA A 90 -4.55 -3.54 -6.73
CA ALA A 90 -3.72 -4.60 -6.18
C ALA A 90 -3.22 -5.47 -7.32
N LEU A 91 -2.13 -6.20 -7.09
CA LEU A 91 -1.64 -7.20 -8.05
C LEU A 91 -2.73 -8.25 -8.33
N THR A 92 -3.35 -8.76 -7.26
CA THR A 92 -4.48 -9.69 -7.31
C THR A 92 -5.75 -8.99 -6.81
N PRO A 93 -6.80 -8.89 -7.63
CA PRO A 93 -8.05 -8.26 -7.22
C PRO A 93 -8.67 -8.95 -5.98
N ARG A 94 -9.00 -8.17 -4.95
CA ARG A 94 -9.67 -8.66 -3.74
C ARG A 94 -11.18 -8.39 -3.85
N GLN A 95 -11.99 -9.43 -3.71
CA GLN A 95 -13.45 -9.29 -3.74
C GLN A 95 -14.04 -8.77 -2.42
N ARG A 96 -13.32 -8.98 -1.31
CA ARG A 96 -13.72 -8.59 0.04
C ARG A 96 -12.69 -7.63 0.62
N PRO A 97 -13.11 -6.72 1.51
CA PRO A 97 -12.16 -5.93 2.25
C PRO A 97 -11.35 -6.81 3.22
N ASP A 98 -10.10 -6.42 3.43
CA ASP A 98 -9.29 -7.00 4.49
C ASP A 98 -9.67 -6.31 5.81
N THR A 99 -9.68 -7.07 6.91
CA THR A 99 -9.98 -6.54 8.24
C THR A 99 -8.98 -7.05 9.26
N SER A 100 -8.45 -6.14 10.07
CA SER A 100 -7.52 -6.46 11.15
C SER A 100 -7.93 -5.72 12.42
N ARG A 101 -7.59 -6.30 13.56
CA ARG A 101 -7.61 -5.58 14.85
C ARG A 101 -6.35 -4.76 14.99
N TYR A 102 -6.42 -3.69 15.77
CA TYR A 102 -5.23 -2.91 16.12
C TYR A 102 -5.12 -2.67 17.62
N GLN A 103 -3.89 -2.48 18.08
CA GLN A 103 -3.57 -2.08 19.44
C GLN A 103 -2.48 -1.02 19.42
N TRP A 104 -2.81 0.19 19.89
CA TRP A 104 -1.83 1.25 20.10
C TRP A 104 -0.86 0.87 21.23
N LEU A 105 0.44 1.02 20.96
CA LEU A 105 1.50 0.91 21.96
C LEU A 105 1.87 2.29 22.51
N ASP A 106 1.92 3.27 21.60
CA ASP A 106 2.08 4.70 21.88
C ASP A 106 1.54 5.53 20.69
N ALA A 107 1.86 6.83 20.60
CA ALA A 107 1.37 7.71 19.54
C ALA A 107 1.89 7.36 18.13
N ASP A 108 3.05 6.72 18.05
CA ASP A 108 3.78 6.44 16.81
C ASP A 108 4.00 4.95 16.59
N ASN A 109 3.45 4.07 17.44
CA ASN A 109 3.61 2.63 17.32
C ASN A 109 2.30 1.90 17.59
N PHE A 110 1.97 0.93 16.74
CA PHE A 110 0.84 0.02 16.96
C PHE A 110 1.11 -1.39 16.44
N LEU A 111 0.35 -2.33 16.96
CA LEU A 111 0.27 -3.70 16.47
C LEU A 111 -1.00 -3.87 15.64
N GLU A 112 -0.86 -4.47 14.47
CA GLU A 112 -1.96 -4.97 13.66
C GLU A 112 -2.05 -6.49 13.83
N GLN A 113 -3.27 -7.01 13.93
CA GLN A 113 -3.53 -8.43 14.09
C GLN A 113 -4.63 -8.87 13.12
N GLY A 114 -4.33 -9.82 12.25
CA GLY A 114 -5.27 -10.32 11.26
C GLY A 114 -5.09 -11.81 10.98
N THR A 115 -5.85 -12.31 10.02
CA THR A 115 -5.76 -13.68 9.53
C THR A 115 -5.62 -13.68 8.00
N CYS A 116 -4.94 -14.68 7.47
CA CYS A 116 -4.88 -14.95 6.04
C CYS A 116 -5.00 -16.46 5.79
N ASP A 117 -5.54 -16.85 4.66
CA ASP A 117 -5.78 -18.27 4.35
C ASP A 117 -4.66 -18.81 3.43
N ASP A 118 -4.25 -20.05 3.63
CA ASP A 118 -3.38 -20.77 2.68
C ASP A 118 -4.19 -21.35 1.50
N ASP A 119 -3.50 -22.04 0.56
CA ASP A 119 -4.17 -22.64 -0.60
C ASP A 119 -5.10 -23.82 -0.23
N GLU A 120 -4.99 -24.35 0.99
CA GLU A 120 -5.84 -25.42 1.52
C GLU A 120 -7.05 -24.86 2.29
N GLY A 121 -7.11 -23.53 2.46
CA GLY A 121 -8.15 -22.84 3.22
C GLY A 121 -7.93 -22.89 4.73
N ASN A 122 -6.70 -23.12 5.20
CA ASN A 122 -6.36 -23.01 6.61
C ASN A 122 -6.05 -21.56 6.97
N ASP A 123 -6.64 -21.08 8.07
CA ASP A 123 -6.38 -19.74 8.59
C ASP A 123 -5.02 -19.68 9.31
N HIS A 124 -4.22 -18.68 8.95
CA HIS A 124 -2.95 -18.32 9.58
C HIS A 124 -3.08 -16.96 10.25
N GLY A 125 -2.78 -16.89 11.54
CA GLY A 125 -2.79 -15.63 12.30
C GLY A 125 -1.50 -14.86 12.09
N PHE A 126 -1.58 -13.55 11.90
CA PHE A 126 -0.41 -12.68 11.82
C PHE A 126 -0.47 -11.51 12.79
N VAL A 127 0.71 -11.03 13.19
CA VAL A 127 0.90 -9.78 13.92
C VAL A 127 1.93 -8.93 13.21
N GLU A 128 1.56 -7.73 12.76
CA GLU A 128 2.48 -6.74 12.21
C GLU A 128 2.75 -5.63 13.23
N HIS A 129 4.00 -5.20 13.35
CA HIS A 129 4.39 -4.06 14.17
C HIS A 129 4.72 -2.86 13.27
N TRP A 130 4.01 -1.77 13.49
CA TRP A 130 4.10 -0.56 12.69
C TRP A 130 4.67 0.62 13.48
N HIS A 131 5.50 1.42 12.82
CA HIS A 131 6.09 2.63 13.38
C HIS A 131 5.90 3.84 12.45
N ARG A 132 5.47 4.96 13.00
CA ARG A 132 5.19 6.19 12.25
C ARG A 132 6.49 6.92 11.91
N ARG A 133 6.67 7.23 10.64
CA ARG A 133 7.79 8.02 10.11
C ARG A 133 7.45 9.49 9.91
N HIS A 134 6.18 9.80 9.67
CA HIS A 134 5.70 11.15 9.45
C HIS A 134 4.21 11.27 9.80
N PRO A 135 3.76 12.29 10.55
CA PRO A 135 2.37 12.42 11.00
C PRO A 135 1.39 12.91 9.92
N GLY A 136 1.89 13.30 8.76
CA GLY A 136 1.08 13.91 7.69
C GLY A 136 1.18 15.44 7.69
N PRO A 137 0.23 16.15 7.05
CA PRO A 137 -0.90 15.62 6.30
C PRO A 137 -0.48 14.82 5.06
N VAL A 138 -1.32 13.87 4.63
CA VAL A 138 -1.11 13.07 3.42
C VAL A 138 -2.05 13.56 2.32
N GLN A 139 -1.49 13.93 1.18
CA GLN A 139 -2.20 14.31 -0.03
C GLN A 139 -2.49 13.06 -0.88
N VAL A 140 -3.60 13.06 -1.60
CA VAL A 140 -4.04 11.94 -2.45
C VAL A 140 -4.29 12.42 -3.87
N TRP A 141 -3.65 11.77 -4.83
CA TRP A 141 -3.92 11.92 -6.26
C TRP A 141 -4.46 10.62 -6.82
N ARG A 142 -5.32 10.76 -7.82
CA ARG A 142 -5.86 9.64 -8.57
C ARG A 142 -5.71 9.82 -10.06
N LEU A 143 -5.56 8.67 -10.72
CA LEU A 143 -5.62 8.51 -12.16
C LEU A 143 -6.77 7.55 -12.44
N ASP A 144 -7.75 7.96 -13.24
CA ASP A 144 -8.89 7.13 -13.60
C ASP A 144 -9.18 7.27 -15.11
N ARG A 145 -8.55 6.41 -15.90
CA ARG A 145 -8.74 6.29 -17.35
C ARG A 145 -9.13 4.84 -17.68
N SER A 146 -9.74 4.62 -18.83
CA SER A 146 -10.23 3.28 -19.23
C SER A 146 -9.14 2.21 -19.20
N GLU A 147 -7.93 2.57 -19.64
CA GLU A 147 -6.79 1.65 -19.73
C GLU A 147 -5.77 1.81 -18.59
N HIS A 148 -5.89 2.83 -17.74
CA HIS A 148 -4.91 3.15 -16.70
C HIS A 148 -5.60 3.69 -15.46
N GLN A 149 -5.34 3.06 -14.33
CA GLN A 149 -5.79 3.53 -13.03
C GLN A 149 -4.62 3.67 -12.07
N GLY A 150 -4.68 4.63 -11.17
CA GLY A 150 -3.61 4.88 -10.23
C GLY A 150 -4.07 5.65 -9.00
N GLN A 151 -3.34 5.45 -7.91
CA GLN A 151 -3.46 6.19 -6.67
C GLN A 151 -2.05 6.53 -6.18
N ALA A 152 -1.81 7.80 -5.91
CA ALA A 152 -0.56 8.30 -5.37
C ALA A 152 -0.82 9.04 -4.07
N LEU A 153 0.01 8.78 -3.06
CA LEU A 153 -0.02 9.47 -1.78
C LEU A 153 1.31 10.17 -1.55
N ARG A 154 1.28 11.39 -1.00
CA ARG A 154 2.49 12.19 -0.69
C ARG A 154 2.36 12.89 0.65
N ALA A 155 3.44 12.85 1.44
CA ALA A 155 3.54 13.58 2.71
C ALA A 155 5.00 13.92 3.01
N GLY A 156 5.30 15.21 3.19
CA GLY A 156 6.67 15.67 3.38
C GLY A 156 7.58 15.17 2.26
N GLY A 157 8.69 14.53 2.62
CA GLY A 157 9.64 13.91 1.69
C GLY A 157 9.31 12.47 1.31
N TRP A 158 8.08 11.99 1.45
CA TRP A 158 7.67 10.61 1.15
C TRP A 158 6.58 10.57 0.10
N ALA A 159 6.62 9.56 -0.77
CA ALA A 159 5.53 9.28 -1.69
C ALA A 159 5.38 7.77 -1.95
N VAL A 160 4.15 7.35 -2.19
CA VAL A 160 3.80 6.02 -2.70
C VAL A 160 2.98 6.21 -3.96
N LEU A 161 3.33 5.50 -5.02
CA LEU A 161 2.57 5.46 -6.27
C LEU A 161 2.17 4.01 -6.53
N VAL A 162 0.88 3.75 -6.68
CA VAL A 162 0.32 2.44 -7.07
C VAL A 162 -0.52 2.64 -8.32
N HIS A 163 -0.32 1.81 -9.33
CA HIS A 163 -1.09 1.90 -10.56
C HIS A 163 -1.21 0.55 -11.27
N GLN A 164 -2.29 0.43 -12.03
CA GLN A 164 -2.60 -0.71 -12.87
C GLN A 164 -2.96 -0.22 -14.28
N TRP A 165 -2.61 -1.00 -15.28
CA TRP A 165 -2.94 -0.70 -16.67
C TRP A 165 -3.24 -1.96 -17.45
N ARG A 166 -3.84 -1.75 -18.62
CA ARG A 166 -4.02 -2.79 -19.63
C ARG A 166 -2.90 -2.66 -20.64
N ASP A 167 -1.94 -3.59 -20.59
CA ASP A 167 -1.07 -3.86 -21.74
C ASP A 167 -1.95 -4.43 -22.87
N PRO A 168 -1.68 -4.25 -24.18
CA PRO A 168 -2.44 -4.95 -25.23
C PRO A 168 -2.46 -6.47 -24.94
N PRO A 169 -3.45 -7.22 -25.47
CA PRO A 169 -3.86 -8.55 -24.99
C PRO A 169 -2.88 -9.67 -25.38
N THR A 170 -1.59 -9.48 -25.13
CA THR A 170 -0.54 -10.49 -25.19
C THR A 170 -0.11 -10.96 -23.80
N ALA A 171 -0.78 -10.50 -22.74
CA ALA A 171 -0.61 -11.09 -21.41
C ALA A 171 -1.19 -12.51 -21.45
N ASP A 172 -0.33 -13.51 -21.22
CA ASP A 172 -0.72 -14.90 -21.03
C ASP A 172 -1.83 -14.96 -19.98
N LEU A 173 -3.07 -15.10 -20.46
CA LEU A 173 -4.21 -15.37 -19.61
C LEU A 173 -3.92 -16.69 -18.90
N LEU A 174 -3.89 -16.67 -17.57
CA LEU A 174 -4.05 -17.90 -16.83
C LEU A 174 -5.36 -18.52 -17.28
N ALA A 175 -5.32 -19.80 -17.67
CA ALA A 175 -6.46 -20.51 -18.25
C ALA A 175 -7.72 -20.52 -17.35
N ASP A 176 -7.55 -20.14 -16.08
CA ASP A 176 -8.60 -20.06 -15.06
C ASP A 176 -8.84 -18.59 -14.63
N GLY A 177 -9.42 -17.77 -15.51
CA GLY A 177 -10.21 -16.57 -15.12
C GLY A 177 -9.56 -15.43 -14.33
N GLU A 178 -8.31 -15.54 -13.89
CA GLU A 178 -7.60 -14.49 -13.13
C GLU A 178 -6.78 -13.63 -14.10
N ILE A 179 -7.38 -12.49 -14.47
CA ILE A 179 -6.75 -11.47 -15.31
C ILE A 179 -5.75 -10.73 -14.43
N PHE A 180 -4.51 -11.21 -14.40
CA PHE A 180 -3.38 -10.43 -13.91
C PHE A 180 -3.26 -9.16 -14.75
N GLY A 181 -3.64 -8.02 -14.16
CA GLY A 181 -3.43 -6.71 -14.75
C GLY A 181 -1.95 -6.35 -14.73
N ALA A 182 -1.52 -5.52 -15.67
CA ALA A 182 -0.20 -4.95 -15.57
C ALA A 182 -0.19 -3.99 -14.37
N PHE A 183 0.78 -4.12 -13.47
CA PHE A 183 0.72 -3.53 -12.14
C PHE A 183 2.07 -3.02 -11.69
N SER A 184 2.10 -1.85 -11.07
CA SER A 184 3.27 -1.41 -10.32
C SER A 184 2.94 -0.61 -9.07
N ALA A 185 3.78 -0.76 -8.06
CA ALA A 185 3.75 -0.01 -6.81
C ALA A 185 5.17 0.35 -6.39
N THR A 186 5.43 1.62 -6.10
CA THR A 186 6.78 2.09 -5.72
C THR A 186 6.70 3.07 -4.56
N ALA A 187 7.55 2.85 -3.57
CA ALA A 187 7.80 3.76 -2.46
C ALA A 187 8.99 4.67 -2.79
N TRP A 188 8.85 5.96 -2.53
CA TRP A 188 9.81 6.99 -2.85
C TRP A 188 10.16 7.84 -1.63
N GLN A 189 11.39 8.36 -1.63
CA GLN A 189 11.81 9.37 -0.66
C GLN A 189 12.59 10.50 -1.34
N HIS A 190 12.29 11.73 -0.96
CA HIS A 190 13.05 12.91 -1.34
C HIS A 190 14.30 13.02 -0.45
N ARG A 191 15.47 12.89 -1.05
CA ARG A 191 16.78 12.99 -0.38
C ARG A 191 17.71 13.83 -1.25
N GLU A 192 18.45 14.73 -0.62
CA GLU A 192 19.48 15.54 -1.31
C GLU A 192 18.92 16.31 -2.52
N GLY A 193 17.69 16.81 -2.40
CA GLY A 193 17.04 17.59 -3.46
C GLY A 193 16.39 16.77 -4.58
N THR A 194 16.45 15.44 -4.55
CA THR A 194 15.85 14.58 -5.58
C THR A 194 15.00 13.44 -5.01
N TRP A 195 14.01 12.99 -5.78
CA TRP A 195 13.25 11.79 -5.46
C TRP A 195 14.04 10.54 -5.83
N ARG A 196 14.15 9.60 -4.89
CA ARG A 196 14.74 8.28 -5.11
C ARG A 196 13.73 7.20 -4.77
N ALA A 197 13.58 6.22 -5.66
CA ALA A 197 12.86 5.00 -5.35
C ALA A 197 13.58 4.28 -4.20
N LEU A 198 12.82 3.82 -3.20
CA LEU A 198 13.33 3.03 -2.08
C LEU A 198 13.24 1.54 -2.41
N PHE A 199 12.05 1.12 -2.80
CA PHE A 199 11.70 -0.23 -3.20
C PHE A 199 10.33 -0.20 -3.86
N GLY A 200 9.98 -1.31 -4.51
CA GLY A 200 8.69 -1.46 -5.15
C GLY A 200 8.65 -2.69 -6.02
N THR A 201 7.69 -2.68 -6.93
CA THR A 201 7.36 -3.79 -7.81
C THR A 201 7.82 -3.50 -9.23
N GLU A 202 8.97 -2.83 -9.40
CA GLU A 202 9.53 -2.39 -10.70
C GLU A 202 9.70 -3.55 -11.71
N ALA A 203 9.47 -4.79 -11.29
CA ALA A 203 9.49 -6.01 -12.08
C ALA A 203 8.15 -6.79 -12.10
N SER A 204 7.00 -6.16 -11.84
CA SER A 204 5.70 -6.83 -11.91
C SER A 204 5.02 -6.56 -13.25
N LEU A 205 4.60 -7.65 -13.90
CA LEU A 205 3.68 -7.71 -15.05
C LEU A 205 3.56 -6.43 -15.91
N GLY A 206 4.31 -6.38 -17.00
CA GLY A 206 4.25 -5.32 -18.01
C GLY A 206 5.48 -4.42 -17.99
N THR A 207 5.47 -3.38 -18.83
CA THR A 207 6.43 -2.27 -18.74
C THR A 207 5.76 -1.15 -17.96
N PRO A 208 6.21 -0.83 -16.74
CA PRO A 208 5.53 0.16 -15.92
C PRO A 208 5.58 1.55 -16.57
N PRO A 209 4.49 2.33 -16.50
CA PRO A 209 4.56 3.74 -16.84
C PRO A 209 5.59 4.41 -15.92
N GLN A 210 6.44 5.27 -16.47
CA GLN A 210 7.54 5.92 -15.76
C GLN A 210 7.09 7.08 -14.86
N TRP A 211 5.90 6.97 -14.26
CA TRP A 211 5.40 8.01 -13.36
C TRP A 211 6.21 8.05 -12.07
N THR A 212 6.57 9.26 -11.70
CA THR A 212 7.35 9.61 -10.53
C THR A 212 6.57 10.60 -9.66
N PRO A 213 7.02 10.87 -8.44
CA PRO A 213 6.42 11.93 -7.63
C PRO A 213 6.45 13.33 -8.27
N LEU A 214 7.34 13.59 -9.25
CA LEU A 214 7.41 14.87 -9.96
C LEU A 214 6.20 15.08 -10.88
N ASP A 215 5.62 14.00 -11.41
CA ASP A 215 4.44 14.07 -12.28
C ASP A 215 3.18 14.56 -11.55
N LEU A 216 3.18 14.50 -10.22
CA LEU A 216 2.08 14.98 -9.36
C LEU A 216 2.03 16.51 -9.25
N ASP A 217 3.14 17.19 -9.57
CA ASP A 217 3.25 18.65 -9.52
C ASP A 217 2.96 19.31 -10.88
N ALA A 218 2.75 18.53 -11.94
CA ALA A 218 2.48 19.03 -13.28
C ALA A 218 1.06 19.62 -13.38
N PRO A 219 0.86 20.92 -13.68
CA PRO A 219 -0.47 21.55 -13.73
C PRO A 219 -1.41 20.98 -14.80
N ALA A 220 -0.85 20.40 -15.86
CA ALA A 220 -1.56 19.70 -16.93
C ALA A 220 -1.34 18.18 -16.86
N GLY A 221 -0.93 17.67 -15.70
CA GLY A 221 -0.65 16.26 -15.46
C GLY A 221 -1.88 15.38 -15.62
N VAL A 222 -1.65 14.08 -15.84
CA VAL A 222 -2.73 13.09 -15.95
C VAL A 222 -3.36 12.75 -14.60
N TRP A 223 -2.67 13.08 -13.51
CA TRP A 223 -3.09 12.87 -12.12
C TRP A 223 -3.98 14.01 -11.62
N GLN A 224 -5.08 13.66 -10.99
CA GLN A 224 -6.02 14.60 -10.38
C GLN A 224 -5.87 14.56 -8.87
N LEU A 225 -5.64 15.72 -8.26
CA LEU A 225 -5.64 15.84 -6.80
C LEU A 225 -7.07 15.64 -6.28
N GLU A 226 -7.28 14.61 -5.46
CA GLU A 226 -8.60 14.27 -4.91
C GLU A 226 -8.74 14.76 -3.47
N GLN A 227 -7.67 14.59 -2.67
CA GLN A 227 -7.61 15.08 -1.30
C GLN A 227 -6.37 15.94 -1.12
N SER A 228 -6.57 17.24 -0.90
CA SER A 228 -5.49 18.13 -0.52
C SER A 228 -5.11 17.91 0.94
N ALA A 229 -3.86 18.24 1.27
CA ALA A 229 -3.43 18.38 2.65
C ALA A 229 -4.23 19.54 3.23
N SER A 230 -5.20 19.27 4.11
CA SER A 230 -5.82 20.35 4.86
C SER A 230 -4.71 21.05 5.65
N PRO A 231 -4.47 22.36 5.43
CA PRO A 231 -3.61 23.10 6.32
C PRO A 231 -4.35 23.14 7.65
N ASN A 232 -3.91 22.34 8.63
CA ASN A 232 -4.46 22.47 9.96
C ASN A 232 -4.24 23.91 10.43
N LEU A 233 -5.36 24.60 10.63
CA LEU A 233 -5.51 25.85 11.36
C LEU A 233 -4.77 25.72 12.70
N SER A 234 -3.50 26.10 12.71
CA SER A 234 -2.79 26.43 13.95
C SER A 234 -3.15 27.87 14.30
N GLN A 235 -4.03 28.03 15.29
CA GLN A 235 -4.34 29.19 16.16
C GLN A 235 -5.80 29.01 16.57
N SER A 236 -6.22 28.80 17.81
CA SER A 236 -5.77 29.22 19.14
C SER A 236 -6.57 28.35 20.13
N LEU A 237 -6.03 27.92 21.28
CA LEU A 237 -6.26 28.65 22.52
C LEU A 237 -5.13 28.35 23.51
N THR A 238 -4.50 29.45 23.86
CA THR A 238 -3.63 29.82 24.96
C THR A 238 -3.78 28.99 26.24
N LYS A 239 -2.61 28.69 26.83
CA LYS A 239 -2.40 28.51 28.27
C LYS A 239 -3.19 29.57 29.07
N TYR A 240 -4.02 29.15 30.02
CA TYR A 240 -3.99 29.45 31.47
C TYR A 240 -5.21 28.80 32.12
#